data_AF-A0A2G8K6Q6-F1
#
_entry.id   AF-A0A2G8K6Q6-F1
#
_cell.length_a   1.000
_cell.length_b   1.000
_cell.length_c   1.000
_cell.angle_alpha   90.00
_cell.angle_beta   90.00
_cell.angle_gamma   90.00
#
_symmetry.space_group_name_H-M   'P 1'
#
loop_
_entity.id
_entity.type
_entity.pdbx_description
1 polymer ?
#
loop_
_entity_poly.entity_id
_entity_poly.type
_entity_poly.pdbx_seq_one_letter_code
_entity_poly.pdbx_strand_id
1 'polypeptide(L)'
;MVEKRGLTVYRTVQQPQELIVQWYGAATSSVSCGFHISESFPLASSDWLEGASQAFEMSKSLNQPSLFSLEQLLYLLIEDIRQGHKPCGDLVNKLLPMFKTLRNKEESLRNKLKHSGLSLMALADKTTCSPARGSRSPGRSGPRIPDEELVQCLVCNHHCFLHGEH
;
A
#
# COMPACT_ATOMS: atom_id res chain seq x y z
N MET A 1 -33.30 -6.92 4.95
CA MET A 1 -32.95 -6.04 6.10
C MET A 1 -32.19 -4.80 5.62
N VAL A 2 -31.21 -4.96 4.72
CA VAL A 2 -30.44 -3.85 4.13
C VAL A 2 -31.30 -2.92 3.25
N GLU A 3 -32.08 -3.46 2.32
CA GLU A 3 -33.01 -2.66 1.48
C GLU A 3 -34.03 -1.89 2.31
N LYS A 4 -34.52 -2.50 3.40
CA LYS A 4 -35.47 -1.86 4.34
C LYS A 4 -34.88 -0.64 5.06
N ARG A 5 -33.55 -0.48 5.04
CA ARG A 5 -32.84 0.71 5.56
C ARG A 5 -32.55 1.76 4.48
N GLY A 6 -33.12 1.62 3.27
CA GLY A 6 -32.96 2.57 2.18
C GLY A 6 -31.65 2.44 1.39
N LEU A 7 -30.92 1.34 1.59
CA LEU A 7 -29.68 1.06 0.86
C LEU A 7 -29.99 0.29 -0.42
N THR A 8 -29.37 0.71 -1.53
CA THR A 8 -29.49 0.03 -2.83
C THR A 8 -28.79 -1.33 -2.77
N VAL A 9 -29.51 -2.38 -3.15
CA VAL A 9 -28.99 -3.75 -3.21
C VAL A 9 -29.22 -4.31 -4.61
N TYR A 10 -28.20 -4.97 -5.16
CA TYR A 10 -28.26 -5.68 -6.42
C TYR A 10 -28.02 -7.17 -6.16
N ARG A 11 -28.55 -8.03 -7.04
CA ARG A 11 -28.38 -9.48 -6.96
C ARG A 11 -28.19 -10.09 -8.34
N THR A 12 -27.39 -11.14 -8.41
CA THR A 12 -27.19 -11.95 -9.62
C THR A 12 -26.91 -13.40 -9.22
N VAL A 13 -27.06 -14.33 -10.16
CA VAL A 13 -26.67 -15.73 -10.01
C VAL A 13 -25.58 -16.02 -11.01
N GLN A 14 -24.35 -16.23 -10.51
CA GLN A 14 -23.21 -16.58 -11.36
C GLN A 14 -23.38 -17.99 -11.95
N GLN A 15 -23.32 -18.09 -13.28
CA GLN A 15 -23.26 -19.35 -14.02
C GLN A 15 -21.81 -19.80 -14.27
N PRO A 16 -21.57 -21.08 -14.59
CA PRO A 16 -20.24 -21.53 -14.96
C PRO A 16 -19.65 -20.69 -16.10
N GLN A 17 -18.37 -20.34 -15.97
CA GLN A 17 -17.61 -19.48 -16.91
C GLN A 17 -17.97 -17.98 -16.89
N GLU A 18 -18.83 -17.54 -15.97
CA GLU A 18 -19.04 -16.10 -15.74
C GLU A 18 -18.04 -15.52 -14.75
N LEU A 19 -17.66 -14.27 -14.98
CA LEU A 19 -16.81 -13.49 -14.09
C LEU A 19 -17.66 -12.50 -13.28
N ILE A 20 -17.39 -12.43 -11.98
CA ILE A 20 -17.95 -11.40 -11.11
C ILE A 20 -16.83 -10.41 -10.77
N VAL A 21 -17.06 -9.14 -11.11
CA VAL A 21 -16.13 -8.05 -10.77
C VAL A 21 -16.68 -7.29 -9.58
N GLN A 22 -15.93 -7.30 -8.47
CA GLN A 22 -16.24 -6.48 -7.31
C GLN A 22 -15.45 -5.18 -7.37
N TRP A 23 -16.16 -4.06 -7.53
CA TRP A 23 -15.53 -2.74 -7.51
C TRP A 23 -15.12 -2.33 -6.09
N TYR A 24 -14.08 -1.50 -5.97
CA TYR A 24 -13.63 -1.00 -4.67
C TYR A 24 -14.79 -0.28 -3.95
N GLY A 25 -14.95 -0.54 -2.65
CA GLY A 25 -16.02 0.05 -1.82
C GLY A 25 -17.39 -0.63 -1.95
N ALA A 26 -17.59 -1.58 -2.89
CA ALA A 26 -18.82 -2.34 -2.97
C ALA A 26 -18.84 -3.47 -1.92
N ALA A 27 -19.84 -3.45 -1.04
CA ALA A 27 -20.10 -4.55 -0.11
C ALA A 27 -20.82 -5.70 -0.83
N THR A 28 -20.32 -6.92 -0.67
CA THR A 28 -20.87 -8.12 -1.32
C THR A 28 -21.18 -9.20 -0.30
N SER A 29 -22.15 -10.05 -0.61
CA SER A 29 -22.48 -11.26 0.13
C SER A 29 -22.94 -12.31 -0.88
N SER A 30 -22.46 -13.54 -0.76
CA SER A 30 -22.78 -14.64 -1.67
C SER A 30 -23.25 -15.88 -0.91
N VAL A 31 -24.03 -16.72 -1.59
CA VAL A 31 -24.44 -18.04 -1.12
C VAL A 31 -24.41 -19.01 -2.31
N SER A 32 -23.93 -20.23 -2.07
CA SER A 32 -23.82 -21.26 -3.09
C SER A 32 -25.17 -21.93 -3.35
N CYS A 33 -25.57 -22.06 -4.62
CA CYS A 33 -26.77 -22.82 -5.01
C CYS A 33 -26.52 -24.35 -5.09
N GLY A 34 -25.29 -24.79 -4.82
CA GLY A 34 -24.86 -26.18 -4.90
C GLY A 34 -23.34 -26.29 -4.78
N PHE A 35 -22.80 -27.47 -5.09
CA PHE A 35 -21.37 -27.68 -5.19
C PHE A 35 -20.81 -26.94 -6.41
N HIS A 36 -19.80 -26.10 -6.20
CA HIS A 36 -19.09 -25.40 -7.26
C HIS A 36 -17.64 -25.13 -6.83
N ILE A 37 -16.79 -24.81 -7.79
CA ILE A 37 -15.41 -24.38 -7.59
C ILE A 37 -15.27 -23.01 -8.24
N SER A 38 -14.77 -22.03 -7.50
CA SER A 38 -14.52 -20.68 -7.98
C SER A 38 -13.14 -20.20 -7.54
N GLU A 39 -12.50 -19.37 -8.38
CA GLU A 39 -11.26 -18.67 -8.06
C GLU A 39 -11.51 -17.16 -7.99
N SER A 40 -10.81 -16.47 -7.09
CA SER A 40 -10.89 -15.03 -6.93
C SER A 40 -9.50 -14.44 -6.68
N PHE A 41 -9.18 -13.32 -7.31
CA PHE A 41 -7.95 -12.59 -7.05
C PHE A 41 -8.21 -11.08 -6.95
N PRO A 42 -7.49 -10.38 -6.06
CA PRO A 42 -7.57 -8.93 -5.96
C PRO A 42 -6.85 -8.27 -7.15
N LEU A 43 -7.44 -7.21 -7.70
CA LEU A 43 -6.84 -6.37 -8.73
C LEU A 43 -6.96 -4.90 -8.34
N ALA A 44 -5.86 -4.15 -8.46
CA ALA A 44 -5.83 -2.71 -8.24
C ALA A 44 -5.57 -1.99 -9.57
N SER A 45 -6.57 -1.29 -10.09
CA SER A 45 -6.43 -0.39 -11.24
C SER A 45 -5.83 0.95 -10.83
N SER A 46 -5.53 1.85 -11.78
CA SER A 46 -5.10 3.21 -11.41
C SER A 46 -6.17 3.95 -10.62
N ASP A 47 -7.47 3.73 -10.90
CA ASP A 47 -8.60 4.33 -10.17
C ASP A 47 -8.66 3.91 -8.69
N TRP A 48 -8.15 2.71 -8.36
CA TRP A 48 -8.10 2.27 -6.96
C TRP A 48 -7.29 3.22 -6.07
N LEU A 49 -6.28 3.91 -6.62
CA LEU A 49 -5.46 4.87 -5.87
C LEU A 49 -6.26 6.06 -5.32
N GLU A 50 -7.38 6.41 -5.94
CA GLU A 50 -8.24 7.52 -5.48
C GLU A 50 -8.82 7.24 -4.09
N GLY A 51 -9.22 5.99 -3.83
CA GLY A 51 -9.74 5.54 -2.54
C GLY A 51 -8.68 4.99 -1.58
N ALA A 52 -7.48 4.66 -2.08
CA ALA A 52 -6.44 3.99 -1.30
C ALA A 52 -6.02 4.78 -0.06
N SER A 53 -5.82 6.11 -0.19
CA SER A 53 -5.40 6.94 0.95
C SER A 53 -6.43 6.91 2.08
N GLN A 54 -7.72 7.04 1.73
CA GLN A 54 -8.80 7.00 2.71
C GLN A 54 -8.94 5.61 3.34
N ALA A 55 -8.81 4.54 2.54
CA ALA A 55 -8.87 3.18 3.05
C ALA A 55 -7.75 2.89 4.06
N PHE A 56 -6.52 3.34 3.79
CA PHE A 56 -5.38 3.15 4.69
C PHE A 56 -5.51 3.97 5.98
N GLU A 57 -6.00 5.21 5.91
CA GLU A 57 -6.30 6.01 7.10
C GLU A 57 -7.46 5.41 7.93
N MET A 58 -8.47 4.84 7.27
CA MET A 58 -9.56 4.13 7.94
C MET A 58 -9.05 2.85 8.63
N SER A 59 -8.23 2.05 7.97
CA SER A 59 -7.60 0.88 8.60
C SER A 59 -6.77 1.29 9.82
N LYS A 60 -6.00 2.37 9.70
CA LYS A 60 -5.21 2.93 10.80
C LYS A 60 -6.07 3.41 11.97
N SER A 61 -7.20 4.06 11.74
CA SER A 61 -8.10 4.54 12.81
C SER A 61 -8.86 3.40 13.49
N LEU A 62 -9.03 2.28 12.80
CA LEU A 62 -9.65 1.06 13.33
C LEU A 62 -8.63 0.07 13.93
N ASN A 63 -7.35 0.45 14.01
CA ASN A 63 -6.24 -0.43 14.42
C ASN A 63 -6.21 -1.75 13.64
N GLN A 64 -6.61 -1.72 12.38
CA GLN A 64 -6.56 -2.88 11.49
C GLN A 64 -5.20 -2.90 10.78
N PRO A 65 -4.42 -3.99 10.89
CA PRO A 65 -3.17 -4.12 10.17
C PRO A 65 -3.43 -4.09 8.66
N SER A 66 -2.61 -3.36 7.92
CA SER A 66 -2.60 -3.43 6.46
C SER A 66 -1.70 -4.59 6.01
N LEU A 67 -1.88 -5.08 4.78
CA LEU A 67 -1.00 -6.12 4.22
C LEU A 67 0.35 -5.54 3.74
N PHE A 68 0.40 -4.25 3.44
CA PHE A 68 1.57 -3.53 2.93
C PHE A 68 1.52 -2.06 3.37
N SER A 69 2.56 -1.28 3.10
CA SER A 69 2.57 0.19 3.28
C SER A 69 2.18 0.89 1.97
N LEU A 70 1.24 1.84 2.04
CA LEU A 70 0.86 2.64 0.88
C LEU A 70 2.04 3.49 0.39
N GLU A 71 2.83 4.04 1.30
CA GLU A 71 4.03 4.83 0.99
C GLU A 71 5.06 3.99 0.22
N GLN A 72 5.26 2.74 0.64
CA GLN A 72 6.16 1.81 -0.05
C GLN A 72 5.65 1.47 -1.45
N LEU A 73 4.35 1.21 -1.61
CA LEU A 73 3.73 0.98 -2.92
C LEU A 73 3.92 2.18 -3.84
N LEU A 74 3.63 3.38 -3.34
CA LEU A 74 3.80 4.62 -4.08
C LEU A 74 5.25 4.80 -4.53
N TYR A 75 6.22 4.57 -3.63
CA TYR A 75 7.65 4.64 -3.94
C TYR A 75 8.04 3.67 -5.05
N LEU A 76 7.60 2.41 -4.94
CA LEU A 76 7.82 1.36 -5.93
C LEU A 76 7.28 1.73 -7.31
N LEU A 77 6.07 2.29 -7.38
CA LEU A 77 5.47 2.72 -8.65
C LEU A 77 6.27 3.84 -9.32
N ILE A 78 6.78 4.81 -8.56
CA ILE A 78 7.65 5.86 -9.11
C ILE A 78 8.99 5.28 -9.56
N GLU A 79 9.57 4.37 -8.78
CA GLU A 79 10.83 3.73 -9.12
C GLU A 79 10.71 2.94 -10.44
N ASP A 80 9.60 2.25 -10.66
CA ASP A 80 9.28 1.55 -11.91
C ASP A 80 9.24 2.53 -13.11
N ILE A 81 8.51 3.64 -12.96
CA ILE A 81 8.46 4.71 -13.97
C ILE A 81 9.86 5.30 -14.24
N ARG A 82 10.66 5.50 -13.19
CA ARG A 82 12.03 6.03 -13.27
C ARG A 82 12.97 5.07 -14.01
N GLN A 83 12.73 3.76 -13.91
CA GLN A 83 13.49 2.73 -14.63
C GLN A 83 13.12 2.66 -16.13
N GLY A 84 12.16 3.47 -16.59
CA GLY A 84 11.76 3.59 -17.98
C GLY A 84 10.54 2.75 -18.33
N HIS A 85 9.87 2.16 -17.34
CA HIS A 85 8.63 1.44 -17.58
C HIS A 85 7.51 2.45 -17.89
N LYS A 86 6.78 2.20 -18.97
CA LYS A 86 5.72 3.11 -19.42
C LYS A 86 4.52 2.97 -18.48
N PRO A 87 4.11 4.04 -17.77
CA PRO A 87 2.93 3.99 -16.92
C PRO A 87 1.66 3.75 -17.76
N CYS A 88 0.74 2.95 -17.22
CA CYS A 88 -0.56 2.72 -17.85
C CYS A 88 -1.52 3.88 -17.56
N GLY A 89 -2.27 4.31 -18.59
CA GLY A 89 -3.36 5.27 -18.45
C GLY A 89 -2.95 6.60 -17.81
N ASP A 90 -3.67 7.00 -16.78
CA ASP A 90 -3.54 8.26 -16.06
C ASP A 90 -2.75 8.14 -14.75
N LEU A 91 -2.03 7.03 -14.55
CA LEU A 91 -1.33 6.71 -13.30
C LEU A 91 -0.44 7.86 -12.79
N VAL A 92 0.32 8.51 -13.67
CA VAL A 92 1.18 9.65 -13.30
C VAL A 92 0.38 10.83 -12.75
N ASN A 93 -0.78 11.12 -13.35
CA ASN A 93 -1.65 12.21 -12.92
C ASN A 93 -2.24 11.94 -11.52
N LYS A 94 -2.43 10.68 -11.16
CA LYS A 94 -2.87 10.25 -9.83
C LYS A 94 -1.74 10.20 -8.81
N LEU A 95 -0.57 9.71 -9.19
CA LEU A 95 0.59 9.60 -8.29
C LEU A 95 1.13 10.97 -7.86
N LEU A 96 1.23 11.93 -8.77
CA LEU A 96 1.82 13.24 -8.48
C LEU A 96 1.16 13.97 -7.30
N PRO A 97 -0.17 14.15 -7.24
CA PRO A 97 -0.81 14.79 -6.10
C PRO A 97 -0.69 13.96 -4.81
N MET A 98 -0.77 12.62 -4.88
CA MET A 98 -0.59 11.76 -3.71
C MET A 98 0.81 11.93 -3.10
N PHE A 99 1.84 11.97 -3.92
CA PHE A 99 3.22 12.18 -3.48
C PHE A 99 3.46 13.56 -2.88
N LYS A 100 2.88 14.62 -3.49
CA LYS A 100 2.96 15.96 -2.91
C LYS A 100 2.34 16.00 -1.51
N THR A 101 1.17 15.38 -1.35
CA THR A 101 0.51 15.26 -0.05
C THR A 101 1.36 14.48 0.95
N LEU A 102 1.91 13.33 0.53
CA LEU A 102 2.78 12.51 1.36
C LEU A 102 4.01 13.29 1.82
N ARG A 103 4.72 13.94 0.89
CA ARG A 103 5.91 14.77 1.18
C ARG A 103 5.58 15.88 2.18
N ASN A 104 4.50 16.61 1.96
CA ASN A 104 4.13 17.74 2.82
C ASN A 104 3.72 17.26 4.23
N LYS A 105 3.00 16.12 4.32
CA LYS A 105 2.64 15.48 5.60
C LYS A 105 3.90 15.05 6.35
N GLU A 106 4.82 14.41 5.65
CA GLU A 106 6.09 13.92 6.20
C GLU A 106 6.96 15.07 6.73
N GLU A 107 7.13 16.13 5.93
CA GLU A 107 7.85 17.34 6.34
C GLU A 107 7.23 17.97 7.61
N SER A 108 5.89 18.06 7.67
CA SER A 108 5.19 18.57 8.86
C SER A 108 5.45 17.70 10.09
N LEU A 109 5.40 16.37 9.96
CA LEU A 109 5.62 15.44 11.07
C LEU A 109 7.06 15.51 11.58
N ARG A 110 8.06 15.56 10.68
CA ARG A 110 9.47 15.76 11.06
C ARG A 110 9.69 17.08 11.78
N ASN A 111 9.05 18.15 11.31
CA ASN A 111 9.13 19.43 11.99
C ASN A 111 8.53 19.33 13.40
N LYS A 112 7.37 18.69 13.58
CA LYS A 112 6.79 18.47 14.91
C LYS A 112 7.72 17.68 15.83
N LEU A 113 8.33 16.60 15.34
CA LEU A 113 9.30 15.81 16.12
C LEU A 113 10.51 16.64 16.55
N LYS A 114 11.06 17.47 15.64
CA LYS A 114 12.16 18.39 15.96
C LYS A 114 11.77 19.39 17.05
N HIS A 115 10.57 19.98 16.98
CA HIS A 115 10.08 20.92 17.99
C HIS A 115 9.86 20.24 19.35
N SER A 116 9.55 18.95 19.37
CA SER A 116 9.47 18.14 20.60
C SER A 116 10.82 17.72 21.17
N GLY A 117 11.94 18.18 20.59
CA GLY A 117 13.30 17.88 21.07
C GLY A 117 13.91 16.58 20.53
N LEU A 118 13.21 15.87 19.64
CA LEU A 118 13.72 14.66 18.99
C LEU A 118 14.45 15.05 17.71
N SER A 119 15.77 15.29 17.81
CA SER A 119 16.62 15.64 16.64
C SER A 119 17.55 14.50 16.20
N LEU A 120 17.60 13.38 16.92
CA LEU A 120 18.45 12.25 16.56
C LEU A 120 17.82 11.53 15.36
N MET A 121 18.41 11.73 14.19
CA MET A 121 18.08 10.93 13.01
C MET A 121 19.09 9.79 12.94
N ALA A 122 18.77 8.66 13.58
CA ALA A 122 19.39 7.42 13.20
C ALA A 122 18.84 7.05 11.82
N LEU A 123 19.67 7.16 10.79
CA LEU A 123 19.42 6.36 9.60
C LEU A 123 19.44 4.92 10.08
N ALA A 124 18.39 4.13 9.80
CA ALA A 124 18.42 2.69 10.06
C ALA A 124 19.76 2.16 9.56
N ASP A 125 20.59 1.72 10.50
CA ASP A 125 22.01 1.49 10.26
C ASP A 125 22.10 0.22 9.42
N LYS A 126 22.40 0.36 8.12
CA LYS A 126 22.59 -0.77 7.20
C LYS A 126 23.93 -1.49 7.44
N THR A 127 24.45 -1.42 8.66
CA THR A 127 25.85 -1.71 9.00
C THR A 127 25.97 -2.75 10.11
N THR A 128 25.44 -3.94 9.87
CA THR A 128 26.10 -5.17 10.37
C THR A 128 26.54 -6.01 9.18
N CYS A 129 27.44 -5.46 8.37
CA CYS A 129 28.32 -6.27 7.53
C CYS A 129 29.48 -6.77 8.38
N SER A 130 29.45 -8.06 8.72
CA SER A 130 30.63 -8.80 9.16
C SER A 130 31.81 -8.57 8.21
N PRO A 131 33.06 -8.46 8.70
CA PRO A 131 34.20 -8.18 7.85
C PRO A 131 34.69 -9.47 7.20
N ALA A 132 34.46 -9.69 5.90
CA ALA A 132 35.38 -10.47 5.05
C ALA A 132 35.03 -10.44 3.54
N ARG A 133 35.93 -9.78 2.80
CA ARG A 133 36.57 -10.18 1.51
C ARG A 133 35.70 -10.62 0.32
N GLY A 134 35.89 -9.91 -0.80
CA GLY A 134 35.76 -10.50 -2.13
C GLY A 134 35.26 -9.55 -3.22
N SER A 135 36.18 -9.06 -4.04
CA SER A 135 35.96 -8.21 -5.22
C SER A 135 35.04 -8.85 -6.28
N ARG A 136 33.93 -8.20 -6.68
CA ARG A 136 33.27 -8.32 -8.00
C ARG A 136 32.60 -6.99 -8.43
N SER A 137 32.50 -6.82 -9.75
CA SER A 137 32.33 -5.63 -10.60
C SER A 137 31.07 -4.74 -10.41
N PRO A 138 31.07 -3.48 -10.93
CA PRO A 138 29.95 -2.55 -10.83
C PRO A 138 28.87 -2.88 -11.88
N GLY A 139 28.01 -3.84 -11.56
CA GLY A 139 26.75 -4.07 -12.26
C GLY A 139 25.64 -3.29 -11.57
N ARG A 140 24.92 -2.47 -12.35
CA ARG A 140 23.81 -1.59 -11.96
C ARG A 140 22.70 -2.36 -11.22
N SER A 141 22.82 -2.50 -9.90
CA SER A 141 21.72 -2.93 -9.05
C SER A 141 20.87 -1.71 -8.72
N GLY A 142 19.64 -1.69 -9.23
CA GLY A 142 18.59 -0.86 -8.65
C GLY A 142 18.44 -1.15 -7.15
N PRO A 143 17.78 -0.27 -6.38
CA PRO A 143 17.56 -0.52 -4.96
C PRO A 143 16.85 -1.87 -4.78
N ARG A 144 17.56 -2.88 -4.27
CA ARG A 144 16.92 -4.07 -3.73
C ARG A 144 16.22 -3.60 -2.46
N ILE A 145 14.89 -3.55 -2.47
CA ILE A 145 14.12 -3.54 -1.23
C ILE A 145 14.40 -4.90 -0.59
N PRO A 146 15.15 -4.96 0.51
CA PRO A 146 15.39 -6.24 1.16
C PRO A 146 14.04 -6.74 1.69
N ASP A 147 13.96 -8.04 1.95
CA ASP A 147 12.83 -8.73 2.60
C ASP A 147 12.73 -8.27 4.08
N GLU A 148 12.67 -6.95 4.28
CA GLU A 148 12.65 -6.30 5.59
C GLU A 148 11.26 -6.52 6.18
N GLU A 149 11.23 -7.21 7.32
CA GLU A 149 10.06 -7.36 8.18
C GLU A 149 9.38 -5.99 8.31
N LEU A 150 8.15 -5.88 7.80
CA LEU A 150 7.43 -4.62 7.74
C LEU A 150 7.29 -4.08 9.17
N VAL A 151 8.02 -3.01 9.49
CA VAL A 151 7.98 -2.41 10.83
C VAL A 151 6.56 -1.91 11.09
N GLN A 152 5.99 -2.29 12.22
CA GLN A 152 4.64 -1.89 12.62
C GLN A 152 4.67 -0.89 13.76
N CYS A 153 3.83 0.14 13.67
CA CYS A 153 3.61 1.06 14.78
C CYS A 153 2.91 0.34 15.95
N LEU A 154 3.49 0.38 17.14
CA LEU A 154 2.93 -0.26 18.34
C LEU A 154 1.54 0.25 18.75
N VAL A 155 1.14 1.46 18.32
CA VAL A 155 -0.13 2.08 18.71
C VAL A 155 -1.26 1.76 17.72
N CYS A 156 -0.97 1.85 16.42
CA CYS A 156 -1.99 1.75 15.36
C CYS A 156 -1.81 0.53 14.44
N ASN A 157 -0.80 -0.30 14.70
CA ASN A 157 -0.46 -1.50 13.93
C ASN A 157 -0.21 -1.25 12.44
N HIS A 158 0.10 -0.01 12.07
CA HIS A 158 0.32 0.40 10.69
C HIS A 158 1.76 0.15 10.27
N HIS A 159 1.96 -0.28 9.03
CA HIS A 159 3.29 -0.44 8.45
C HIS A 159 4.00 0.91 8.26
N CYS A 160 5.16 1.02 8.87
CA CYS A 160 6.03 2.19 8.92
C CYS A 160 7.12 2.06 7.84
N PHE A 161 6.98 2.76 6.72
CA PHE A 161 7.98 2.74 5.64
C PHE A 161 8.94 3.93 5.65
N LEU A 162 8.41 5.16 5.75
CA LEU A 162 9.25 6.37 5.76
C LEU A 162 9.96 6.58 7.10
N HIS A 163 9.32 6.13 8.19
CA HIS A 163 9.79 6.23 9.58
C HIS A 163 9.29 5.08 10.44
N GLY A 164 10.22 4.33 11.02
CA GLY A 164 10.00 3.35 12.08
C GLY A 164 11.29 3.16 12.85
N GLU A 165 11.21 2.90 14.16
CA GLU A 165 12.34 2.34 14.91
C GLU A 165 12.42 0.86 14.52
N HIS A 166 13.57 0.44 13.99
CA HIS A 166 13.92 -0.97 13.80
C HIS A 166 14.63 -1.49 15.06
#